data_AF-A0A5V7IDR6-F1
#
_entry.id   AF-A0A5V7IDR6-F1
#
_cell.length_a   1.000
_cell.length_b   1.000
_cell.length_c   1.000
_cell.angle_alpha   90.00
_cell.angle_beta   90.00
_cell.angle_gamma   90.00
#
_symmetry.space_group_name_H-M   'P 1'
#
loop_
_entity.id
_entity.type
_entity.pdbx_description
1 polymer ?
#
loop_
_entity_poly.entity_id
_entity_poly.type
_entity_poly.pdbx_seq_one_letter_code
_entity_poly.pdbx_strand_id
1 'polypeptide(L)'
;EWLDVTKDALFNRLRTGGDQIFPIGWALVLQRAGGTYHLAHSVARASGGVFVPLADMEEVDNADINQRLLEAIEQITSYSQQIRVAIEDGVIEPHEKAVI
;
A
#
# COMPACT_ATOMS: atom_id res chain seq x y z
N GLU A 1 11.88 13.74 19.93
CA GLU A 1 12.96 14.64 19.47
C GLU A 1 13.63 14.01 18.24
N TRP A 2 13.20 14.36 17.02
CA TRP A 2 13.64 13.63 15.80
C TRP A 2 14.34 14.51 14.76
N LEU A 3 14.23 15.84 14.87
CA LEU A 3 14.79 16.74 13.86
C LEU A 3 15.70 17.84 14.42
N ASP A 4 15.78 18.01 15.75
CA ASP A 4 16.63 19.01 16.45
C ASP A 4 16.72 20.38 15.72
N VAL A 5 15.60 20.85 15.18
CA VAL A 5 15.51 22.09 14.38
C VAL A 5 14.24 22.84 14.67
N THR A 6 14.29 24.16 14.49
CA THR A 6 13.16 25.06 14.71
C THR A 6 12.16 25.02 13.55
N LYS A 7 10.92 25.40 13.85
CA LYS A 7 9.86 25.57 12.85
C LYS A 7 10.29 26.51 11.72
N ASP A 8 10.95 27.61 12.04
CA ASP A 8 11.40 28.59 11.04
C ASP A 8 12.46 28.01 10.08
N ALA A 9 13.33 27.13 10.58
CA ALA A 9 14.30 26.42 9.73
C ALA A 9 13.63 25.46 8.73
N LEU A 10 12.43 24.97 9.04
CA LEU A 10 11.59 24.20 8.11
C LEU A 10 10.95 25.07 7.04
N PHE A 11 10.31 26.16 7.42
CA PHE A 11 9.67 27.06 6.45
C PHE A 11 10.68 27.70 5.49
N ASN A 12 11.89 28.01 5.95
CA ASN A 12 12.95 28.52 5.08
C ASN A 12 13.32 27.55 3.94
N ARG A 13 13.24 26.24 4.18
CA ARG A 13 13.52 25.21 3.15
C ARG A 13 12.33 24.93 2.22
N LEU A 14 11.13 25.39 2.58
CA LEU A 14 9.92 25.27 1.75
C LEU A 14 9.67 26.55 0.91
N ARG A 15 10.58 27.53 0.96
CA ARG A 15 10.45 28.80 0.25
C ARG A 15 10.58 28.61 -1.25
N THR A 16 9.58 29.09 -2.00
CA THR A 16 9.60 29.13 -3.46
C THR A 16 10.76 29.99 -3.96
N GLY A 17 11.54 29.46 -4.91
CA GLY A 17 12.71 30.15 -5.49
C GLY A 17 13.95 30.17 -4.61
N GLY A 18 13.98 29.42 -3.50
CA GLY A 18 15.21 29.13 -2.77
C GLY A 18 16.07 28.11 -3.50
N ASP A 19 17.38 28.25 -3.39
CA ASP A 19 18.41 27.29 -3.81
C ASP A 19 18.63 26.16 -2.77
N GLN A 20 17.82 26.15 -1.72
CA GLN A 20 17.98 25.24 -0.59
C GLN A 20 17.39 23.87 -0.89
N ILE A 21 18.19 22.83 -0.64
CA ILE A 21 17.77 21.43 -0.76
C ILE A 21 16.90 21.06 0.44
N PHE A 22 15.75 20.44 0.16
CA PHE A 22 14.91 19.84 1.19
C PHE A 22 15.39 18.41 1.50
N PRO A 23 15.92 18.13 2.71
CA PRO A 23 16.48 16.81 3.02
C PRO A 23 15.41 15.72 3.03
N ILE A 24 15.73 14.54 2.48
CA ILE A 24 14.79 13.41 2.43
C ILE A 24 14.33 12.97 3.83
N GLY A 25 15.19 13.07 4.84
CA GLY A 25 14.83 12.77 6.24
C GLY A 25 13.68 13.63 6.76
N TRP A 26 13.60 14.89 6.32
CA TRP A 26 12.53 15.79 6.73
C TRP A 26 11.22 15.45 6.01
N ALA A 27 11.31 15.05 4.74
CA ALA A 27 10.15 14.59 3.99
C ALA A 27 9.54 13.32 4.61
N LEU A 28 10.39 12.42 5.12
CA LEU A 28 9.96 11.24 5.86
C LEU A 28 9.23 11.61 7.16
N VAL A 29 9.72 12.59 7.92
CA VAL A 29 9.05 13.04 9.15
C VAL A 29 7.73 13.73 8.84
N LEU A 30 7.68 14.58 7.82
CA LEU A 30 6.44 15.28 7.44
C LEU A 30 5.37 14.31 6.92
N GLN A 31 5.73 13.34 6.08
CA GLN A 31 4.74 12.37 5.63
C GLN A 31 4.20 11.54 6.81
N ARG A 32 5.08 11.17 7.76
CA ARG A 32 4.69 10.42 8.98
C ARG A 32 3.75 11.25 9.85
N ALA A 33 4.07 12.52 10.07
CA ALA A 33 3.23 13.44 10.84
C ALA A 33 1.88 13.72 10.16
N GLY A 34 1.86 13.73 8.83
CA GLY A 34 0.65 13.89 8.03
C GLY A 34 -0.16 12.60 7.84
N GLY A 35 0.33 11.44 8.29
CA GLY A 35 -0.32 10.15 8.05
C GLY A 35 -0.43 9.79 6.56
N THR A 36 0.51 10.28 5.73
CA THR A 36 0.51 10.04 4.27
C THR A 36 1.76 9.29 3.83
N TYR A 37 1.71 8.72 2.63
CA TYR A 37 2.81 7.97 2.02
C TYR A 37 3.29 8.57 0.69
N HIS A 38 3.09 9.88 0.49
CA HIS A 38 3.38 10.53 -0.79
C HIS A 38 4.84 10.38 -1.23
N LEU A 39 5.79 10.51 -0.30
CA LEU A 39 7.21 10.33 -0.61
C LEU A 39 7.50 8.88 -0.97
N ALA A 40 7.02 7.94 -0.16
CA ALA A 40 7.23 6.51 -0.38
C ALA A 40 6.66 6.03 -1.73
N HIS A 41 5.44 6.46 -2.08
CA HIS A 41 4.83 6.18 -3.39
C HIS A 41 5.64 6.78 -4.53
N SER A 42 6.12 8.01 -4.38
CA SER A 42 6.91 8.69 -5.41
C SER A 42 8.24 7.97 -5.66
N VAL A 43 8.93 7.56 -4.60
CA VAL A 43 10.19 6.80 -4.69
C VAL A 43 9.95 5.45 -5.35
N ALA A 44 8.94 4.69 -4.91
CA ALA A 44 8.64 3.39 -5.50
C ALA A 44 8.32 3.50 -7.00
N ARG A 45 7.48 4.47 -7.39
CA ARG A 45 7.16 4.71 -8.79
C ARG A 45 8.40 5.08 -9.62
N ALA A 46 9.27 5.93 -9.09
CA ALA A 46 10.52 6.31 -9.77
C ALA A 46 11.48 5.12 -9.93
N SER A 47 11.44 4.16 -9.00
CA SER A 47 12.20 2.90 -9.07
C SER A 47 11.52 1.80 -9.90
N GLY A 48 10.36 2.06 -10.51
CA GLY A 48 9.61 1.07 -11.29
C GLY A 48 8.84 0.04 -10.45
N GLY A 49 8.63 0.31 -9.17
CA GLY A 49 7.90 -0.54 -8.24
C GLY A 49 6.62 0.08 -7.69
N VAL A 50 6.00 -0.63 -6.74
CA VAL A 50 4.84 -0.17 -5.98
C VAL A 50 5.18 -0.16 -4.49
N PHE A 51 4.74 0.88 -3.79
CA PHE A 51 4.80 0.93 -2.34
C PHE A 51 3.49 0.37 -1.78
N VAL A 52 3.60 -0.64 -0.91
CA VAL A 52 2.47 -1.21 -0.17
C VAL A 52 2.67 -0.84 1.31
N PRO A 53 1.79 0.00 1.89
CA PRO A 53 1.89 0.29 3.32
C PRO A 53 1.68 -0.99 4.12
N LEU A 54 2.36 -1.08 5.26
CA LEU A 54 2.11 -2.16 6.21
C LEU A 54 0.66 -2.03 6.71
N ALA A 55 -0.03 -3.16 6.82
CA ALA A 55 -1.32 -3.20 7.47
C ALA A 55 -1.16 -2.78 8.94
N ASP A 56 -2.14 -2.05 9.48
CA ASP A 56 -2.23 -1.86 10.92
C ASP A 56 -2.39 -3.24 11.55
N MET A 57 -1.31 -3.74 12.14
CA MET A 57 -1.34 -4.97 12.90
C MET A 57 -2.00 -4.62 14.24
N GLU A 58 -3.31 -4.80 14.33
CA GLU A 58 -3.88 -5.24 15.62
C GLU A 58 -3.10 -6.51 16.03
N GLU A 59 -2.90 -6.77 17.32
CA GLU A 59 -2.19 -7.97 17.77
C GLU A 59 -2.93 -9.22 17.28
N VAL A 60 -2.57 -9.69 16.08
CA VAL A 60 -3.11 -10.91 15.49
C VAL A 60 -2.41 -12.06 16.19
N ASP A 61 -3.15 -12.80 17.02
CA ASP A 61 -2.65 -14.03 17.62
C ASP A 61 -2.20 -14.99 16.51
N ASN A 62 -1.12 -15.74 16.72
CA ASN A 62 -0.56 -16.66 15.72
C ASN A 62 -1.60 -17.68 15.21
N ALA A 63 -2.62 -17.98 16.02
CA ALA A 63 -3.76 -18.80 15.62
C ALA A 63 -4.62 -18.17 14.51
N ASP A 64 -4.83 -16.84 14.54
CA ASP A 64 -5.62 -16.10 13.55
C ASP A 64 -4.89 -16.00 12.19
N ILE A 65 -3.55 -15.92 12.18
CA ILE A 65 -2.77 -15.93 10.93
C ILE A 65 -2.97 -17.22 10.13
N ASN A 66 -2.86 -18.38 10.80
CA ASN A 66 -3.04 -19.68 10.15
C ASN A 66 -4.47 -19.86 9.65
N GLN A 67 -5.46 -19.39 10.42
CA GLN A 67 -6.86 -19.43 10.02
C GLN A 67 -7.11 -18.57 8.77
N ARG A 68 -6.65 -17.31 8.76
CA ARG A 68 -6.78 -16.41 7.60
C ARG A 68 -6.08 -16.93 6.35
N LEU A 69 -4.94 -17.60 6.51
CA LEU A 69 -4.24 -18.25 5.39
C LEU A 69 -5.10 -19.38 4.79
N LEU A 70 -5.71 -20.22 5.63
CA LEU A 70 -6.60 -21.29 5.17
C LEU A 70 -7.84 -20.71 4.47
N GLU A 71 -8.46 -19.67 5.03
CA GLU A 71 -9.60 -18.97 4.44
C GLU A 71 -9.25 -18.35 3.08
N ALA A 72 -8.08 -17.73 2.94
CA ALA A 72 -7.61 -17.18 1.67
C ALA A 72 -7.38 -18.26 0.60
N ILE A 73 -6.79 -19.40 0.99
CA ILE A 73 -6.61 -20.55 0.08
C ILE A 73 -7.96 -21.13 -0.35
N GLU A 74 -8.92 -21.22 0.56
CA GLU A 74 -10.29 -21.67 0.26
C GLU A 74 -10.99 -20.74 -0.74
N GLN A 75 -10.91 -19.42 -0.53
CA GLN A 75 -11.46 -18.44 -1.47
C GLN A 75 -10.82 -18.53 -2.85
N ILE A 76 -9.49 -18.59 -2.92
CA ILE A 76 -8.76 -18.75 -4.20
C ILE A 76 -9.18 -20.04 -4.90
N THR A 77 -9.36 -21.13 -4.14
CA THR A 77 -9.80 -22.42 -4.68
C THR A 77 -11.23 -22.33 -5.22
N SER A 78 -12.14 -21.69 -4.48
CA SER A 78 -13.53 -21.47 -4.90
C SER A 78 -13.59 -20.66 -6.18
N TYR A 79 -12.88 -19.52 -6.25
CA TYR A 79 -12.83 -18.71 -7.47
C TYR A 79 -12.20 -19.47 -8.64
N SER A 80 -11.15 -20.27 -8.39
CA SER A 80 -10.52 -21.10 -9.42
C SER A 80 -11.49 -22.16 -9.97
N GLN A 81 -12.37 -22.72 -9.14
CA GLN A 81 -13.42 -23.66 -9.58
C GLN A 81 -14.50 -22.94 -10.37
N GLN A 82 -14.98 -21.78 -9.91
CA GLN A 82 -15.98 -20.98 -10.62
C GLN A 82 -15.48 -20.57 -12.01
N ILE A 83 -14.23 -20.11 -12.09
CA ILE A 83 -13.59 -19.80 -13.37
C ILE A 83 -13.50 -21.05 -14.24
N ARG A 84 -13.14 -22.22 -13.68
CA ARG A 84 -13.06 -23.48 -14.45
C ARG A 84 -14.41 -23.88 -15.05
N VAL A 85 -15.49 -23.75 -14.29
CA VAL A 85 -16.86 -24.02 -14.77
C VAL A 85 -17.24 -23.02 -15.87
N ALA A 86 -16.99 -21.73 -15.64
CA ALA A 86 -17.32 -20.67 -16.59
C ALA A 86 -16.50 -20.69 -17.90
N ILE A 87 -15.44 -21.50 -17.99
CA ILE A 87 -14.65 -21.67 -19.22
C ILE A 87 -14.74 -23.08 -19.79
N GLU A 88 -15.53 -23.99 -19.19
CA GLU A 88 -15.59 -25.40 -19.55
C GLU A 88 -16.08 -25.62 -21.00
N ASP A 89 -16.98 -24.77 -21.48
CA ASP A 89 -17.50 -24.76 -22.85
C ASP A 89 -16.73 -23.82 -23.81
N GLY A 90 -15.72 -23.12 -23.29
CA GLY A 90 -14.90 -22.14 -24.01
C GLY A 90 -15.54 -20.76 -24.21
N VAL A 91 -16.71 -20.48 -23.62
CA VAL A 91 -17.43 -19.20 -23.75
C VAL A 91 -18.02 -18.76 -22.41
N ILE A 92 -17.47 -17.70 -21.81
CA ILE A 92 -18.06 -17.13 -20.59
C ILE A 92 -19.40 -16.47 -20.91
N GLU A 93 -20.50 -17.06 -20.44
CA GLU A 93 -21.85 -16.56 -20.62
C GLU A 93 -22.15 -15.33 -19.73
N PRO A 94 -23.09 -14.45 -20.13
CA PRO A 94 -23.42 -13.24 -19.37
C PRO A 94 -23.88 -13.50 -17.93
N HIS A 95 -24.46 -14.67 -17.67
CA HIS A 95 -24.94 -15.06 -16.34
C HIS A 95 -23.79 -15.56 -15.44
N GLU A 96 -22.71 -16.08 -16.02
CA GLU A 96 -21.51 -16.54 -15.31
C GLU A 96 -20.65 -15.35 -14.84
N LYS A 97 -20.66 -14.25 -15.60
CA LYS A 97 -20.04 -12.97 -15.19
C LYS A 97 -20.66 -12.33 -13.94
N ALA A 98 -21.88 -12.71 -13.57
CA ALA A 98 -22.54 -12.18 -12.38
C ALA A 98 -22.19 -12.98 -11.11
N VAL A 99 -21.59 -14.17 -11.29
CA VAL A 99 -21.23 -15.10 -10.20
C VAL A 99 -19.74 -15.00 -9.85
N ILE A 100 -18.90 -14.62 -10.82
CA ILE A 100 -17.47 -14.27 -10.66
C ILE A 100 -17.34 -12.83 -10.14
#